data_AF-A0A7W7QNK2-F1
#
_entry.id   AF-A0A7W7QNK2-F1
#
_cell.length_a   1.000
_cell.length_b   1.000
_cell.length_c   1.000
_cell.angle_alpha   90.00
_cell.angle_beta   90.00
_cell.angle_gamma   90.00
#
_symmetry.space_group_name_H-M   'P 1'
#
loop_
_entity.id
_entity.type
_entity.pdbx_description
1 polymer ?
#
loop_
_entity_poly.entity_id
_entity_poly.type
_entity_poly.pdbx_seq_one_letter_code
_entity_poly.pdbx_strand_id
1 'polypeptide(L)' 'MVRTVLGVVGALLALYLVFAIVIPALFGLLKFVLVLGVVALIVVAAVTIVSKSSK' A
#
# COMPACT_ATOMS: atom_id res chain seq x y z
N MET A 1 -11.51 38.74 4.43
CA MET A 1 -10.19 38.31 4.94
C MET A 1 -10.25 36.96 5.66
N VAL A 2 -10.98 36.81 6.79
CA VAL A 2 -11.05 35.54 7.55
C VAL A 2 -11.44 34.31 6.72
N ARG A 3 -12.41 34.46 5.81
CA ARG A 3 -12.91 33.38 4.93
C ARG A 3 -11.83 32.85 3.99
N THR A 4 -11.03 33.76 3.44
CA THR A 4 -9.92 33.45 2.53
C THR A 4 -8.82 32.73 3.28
N VAL A 5 -8.49 33.18 4.50
CA VAL A 5 -7.49 32.54 5.36
C VAL A 5 -7.91 31.11 5.72
N LEU A 6 -9.17 30.90 6.12
CA LEU A 6 -9.72 29.57 6.38
C LEU A 6 -9.66 28.65 5.14
N GLY A 7 -9.95 29.19 3.96
CA GLY A 7 -9.84 28.45 2.70
C GLY A 7 -8.39 28.02 2.40
N VAL A 8 -7.42 28.91 2.60
CA VAL A 8 -5.99 28.62 2.39
C VAL A 8 -5.49 27.60 3.40
N VAL A 9 -5.84 27.73 4.68
CA VAL A 9 -5.47 26.76 5.72
C VAL A 9 -6.10 25.39 5.44
N GLY A 10 -7.36 25.35 5.01
CA GLY A 10 -8.03 24.12 4.60
C GLY A 10 -7.34 23.44 3.41
N ALA A 11 -6.93 24.22 2.41
CA ALA A 11 -6.18 23.71 1.26
C ALA A 11 -4.81 23.14 1.67
N LEU A 12 -4.08 23.82 2.55
CA LEU A 12 -2.81 23.33 3.08
C LEU A 12 -2.96 22.04 3.90
N LEU A 13 -4.02 21.95 4.71
CA LEU A 13 -4.34 20.73 5.46
C LEU A 13 -4.72 19.56 4.54
N ALA A 14 -5.50 19.82 3.49
CA ALA A 14 -5.82 18.82 2.48
C ALA A 14 -4.57 18.31 1.77
N LEU A 15 -3.66 19.21 1.41
CA LEU A 15 -2.37 18.85 0.81
C LEU A 15 -1.54 17.98 1.76
N TYR A 16 -1.46 18.36 3.03
CA TYR A 16 -0.77 17.58 4.06
C TYR A 16 -1.36 16.17 4.19
N LEU A 17 -2.69 16.03 4.27
CA LEU A 17 -3.33 14.71 4.37
C LEU A 17 -3.05 13.83 3.15
N VAL A 18 -3.04 14.40 1.94
CA VAL A 18 -2.75 13.65 0.72
C VAL A 18 -1.32 13.13 0.73
N PHE A 19 -0.33 13.97 1.04
CA PHE A 19 1.07 13.56 1.05
C PHE A 19 1.47 12.70 2.25
N ALA A 20 0.90 12.94 3.43
CA ALA A 20 1.26 12.25 4.66
C ALA A 20 0.51 10.94 4.87
N ILE A 21 -0.73 10.82 4.37
CA ILE A 21 -1.60 9.66 4.64
C ILE A 21 -2.00 8.96 3.36
N VAL A 22 -2.53 9.68 2.38
CA VAL A 22 -3.11 9.04 1.18
C VAL A 22 -2.03 8.38 0.33
N ILE A 23 -0.94 9.08 0.02
CA ILE A 23 0.16 8.51 -0.78
C ILE A 23 0.80 7.32 -0.05
N PRO A 24 1.22 7.43 1.23
CA PRO A 24 1.80 6.28 1.93
C PRO A 24 0.83 5.10 2.10
N ALA A 25 -0.47 5.35 2.31
CA ALA A 25 -1.47 4.29 2.39
C ALA A 25 -1.66 3.56 1.06
N LEU A 26 -1.74 4.30 -0.06
CA LEU A 26 -1.85 3.72 -1.40
C LEU A 26 -0.61 2.91 -1.76
N PHE A 27 0.60 3.41 -1.47
CA PHE A 27 1.85 2.66 -1.68
C PHE A 27 1.99 1.48 -0.70
N GLY A 28 1.46 1.61 0.52
CA GLY A 28 1.39 0.52 1.50
C GLY A 28 0.53 -0.64 1.01
N LEU A 29 -0.64 -0.35 0.43
CA LEU A 29 -1.51 -1.34 -0.19
C LEU A 29 -0.84 -2.03 -1.38
N LEU A 30 -0.11 -1.26 -2.21
CA LEU A 30 0.63 -1.79 -3.36
C LEU A 30 1.79 -2.71 -2.91
N LYS A 31 2.50 -2.33 -1.85
CA LYS A 31 3.49 -3.20 -1.19
C LYS A 31 2.84 -4.45 -0.61
N PHE A 32 1.63 -4.35 -0.07
CA PHE A 32 0.89 -5.48 0.47
C PHE A 32 0.59 -6.53 -0.60
N VAL A 33 0.17 -6.09 -1.80
CA VAL A 33 -0.03 -6.98 -2.96
C VAL A 33 1.25 -7.66 -3.40
N LEU A 34 2.37 -6.93 -3.45
CA LEU A 34 3.68 -7.52 -3.78
C LEU A 34 4.12 -8.56 -2.75
N VAL A 35 3.98 -8.27 -1.45
CA VAL A 35 4.30 -9.21 -0.37
C VAL A 35 3.41 -10.46 -0.46
N LEU A 36 2.10 -10.28 -0.66
CA LEU A 36 1.15 -11.38 -0.80
C LEU A 36 1.48 -12.26 -2.03
N GLY A 37 1.84 -11.64 -3.16
CA GLY A 37 2.27 -12.33 -4.37
C GLY A 37 3.53 -13.16 -4.17
N VAL A 38 4.55 -12.61 -3.50
CA VAL A 38 5.78 -13.34 -3.16
C VAL A 38 5.49 -14.52 -2.24
N VAL A 39 4.67 -14.32 -1.20
CA VAL A 39 4.26 -15.40 -0.28
C VAL A 39 3.52 -16.51 -1.03
N ALA A 40 2.57 -16.16 -1.90
CA ALA A 40 1.85 -17.13 -2.71
C ALA A 40 2.80 -17.93 -3.63
N LEU A 41 3.78 -17.26 -4.25
CA LEU A 41 4.78 -17.90 -5.10
C LEU A 41 5.64 -18.90 -4.31
N ILE A 42 6.07 -18.53 -3.11
CA ILE A 42 6.83 -19.42 -2.21
C ILE A 42 6.00 -20.65 -1.83
N VAL A 43 4.72 -20.47 -1.47
CA VAL A 43 3.83 -21.58 -1.09
C VAL A 43 3.62 -22.54 -2.27
N VAL A 44 3.33 -22.01 -3.46
CA VAL A 44 3.16 -22.82 -4.67
C VAL A 44 4.44 -23.57 -5.03
N ALA A 45 5.61 -22.91 -4.95
CA ALA A 45 6.88 -23.55 -5.19
C ALA A 45 7.14 -24.69 -4.19
N ALA A 46 6.90 -24.46 -2.89
CA ALA A 46 7.05 -25.47 -1.85
C ALA A 46 6.15 -26.68 -2.09
N VAL A 47 4.86 -26.47 -2.40
CA VAL A 47 3.91 -27.55 -2.70
C VAL A 47 4.32 -28.33 -3.95
N THR A 48 4.80 -27.63 -4.98
CA THR A 48 5.25 -28.26 -6.24
C THR A 48 6.48 -29.14 -6.01
N ILE A 49 7.44 -28.68 -5.20
CA ILE A 49 8.64 -29.44 -4.84
C ILE A 49 8.27 -30.66 -3.99
N VAL A 50 7.41 -30.49 -2.98
CA VAL A 50 6.94 -31.60 -2.13
C VAL A 50 6.20 -32.64 -2.96
N SER A 51 5.32 -32.22 -3.87
CA SER A 51 4.59 -33.11 -4.78
C SER A 51 5.51 -33.90 -5.70
N LYS A 52 6.65 -33.31 -6.10
CA LYS A 52 7.65 -33.98 -6.93
C LYS A 52 8.55 -34.93 -6.13
N SER A 53 8.82 -34.62 -4.85
CA SER A 53 9.68 -35.43 -3.98
C SER A 53 8.94 -36.59 -3.31
N SER A 54 7.61 -36.54 -3.23
CA SER A 54 6.80 -37.59 -2.61
C SER A 54 6.47 -38.76 -3.55
N LYS A 55 6.96 -38.72 -4.81
CA LYS A 55 6.75 -39.79 -5.80
C LYS A 55 8.01 -40.62 -6.00
#